data_AF-A0A1E9HGG7-F1
#
_entry.id   AF-A0A1E9HGG7-F1
#
_cell.length_a   1.000
_cell.length_b   1.000
_cell.length_c   1.000
_cell.angle_alpha   90.00
_cell.angle_beta   90.00
_cell.angle_gamma   90.00
#
_symmetry.space_group_name_H-M   'P 1'
#
loop_
_entity.id
_entity.type
_entity.pdbx_description
1 polymer ?
#
loop_
_entity_poly.entity_id
_entity_poly.type
_entity_poly.pdbx_seq_one_letter_code
_entity_poly.pdbx_strand_id
1 'polypeptide(L)'
;MAWMIIGVCAALIMFAAAAAGAFGIFDSGMSQPEAALPSQDASAADIAQMRFSPAVGGYRRDQVDRAIEILVARIEELEEADGVSSEQ
;
A
#
# COMPACT_ATOMS: atom_id res chain seq x y z
N MET A 1 43.58 -0.63 -21.07
CA MET A 1 42.96 0.02 -19.89
C MET A 1 41.46 0.20 -20.06
N ALA A 2 40.96 0.81 -21.15
CA ALA A 2 39.52 0.96 -21.41
C ALA A 2 38.70 -0.35 -21.36
N TRP A 3 39.25 -1.45 -21.87
CA TRP A 3 38.59 -2.76 -21.85
C TRP A 3 38.36 -3.33 -20.44
N MET A 4 39.30 -3.08 -19.51
CA MET A 4 39.14 -3.46 -18.11
C MET A 4 38.07 -2.63 -17.42
N ILE A 5 38.02 -1.31 -17.72
CA ILE A 5 37.01 -0.41 -17.16
C ILE A 5 35.62 -0.83 -17.64
N ILE A 6 35.47 -1.17 -18.93
CA ILE A 6 34.21 -1.65 -19.49
C ILE A 6 33.78 -2.96 -18.82
N GLY A 7 34.71 -3.91 -18.63
CA GLY A 7 34.43 -5.16 -17.94
C GLY A 7 33.98 -4.96 -16.49
N VAL A 8 34.64 -4.06 -15.76
CA VAL A 8 34.28 -3.73 -14.38
C VAL A 8 32.92 -3.03 -14.31
N CYS A 9 32.65 -2.06 -15.18
CA CYS A 9 31.35 -1.39 -15.24
C CYS A 9 30.21 -2.38 -15.55
N ALA A 10 30.40 -3.29 -16.51
CA ALA A 10 29.41 -4.31 -16.84
C ALA A 10 29.14 -5.25 -15.65
N ALA A 11 30.19 -5.69 -14.95
CA ALA A 11 30.06 -6.52 -13.76
C ALA A 11 29.32 -5.82 -12.62
N LEU A 12 29.60 -4.52 -12.39
CA LEU A 12 28.92 -3.72 -11.37
C LEU A 12 27.44 -3.52 -11.69
N ILE A 13 27.09 -3.25 -12.96
CA ILE A 13 25.69 -3.10 -13.39
C ILE A 13 24.95 -4.43 -13.21
N MET A 14 25.56 -5.55 -13.61
CA MET A 14 24.94 -6.86 -13.47
C MET A 14 24.76 -7.25 -12.00
N PHE A 15 25.75 -6.96 -11.15
CA PHE A 15 25.66 -7.19 -9.71
C PHE A 15 24.58 -6.31 -9.07
N ALA A 16 24.49 -5.04 -9.45
CA ALA A 16 23.45 -4.14 -8.99
C ALA A 16 22.05 -4.59 -9.44
N ALA A 17 21.90 -5.08 -10.67
CA ALA A 17 20.63 -5.63 -11.17
C ALA A 17 20.23 -6.92 -10.42
N ALA A 18 21.18 -7.82 -10.17
CA ALA A 18 20.95 -9.03 -9.39
C ALA A 18 20.59 -8.71 -7.93
N ALA A 19 21.28 -7.75 -7.31
CA ALA A 19 20.94 -7.27 -5.98
C ALA A 19 19.56 -6.61 -5.97
N ALA A 20 19.22 -5.77 -6.95
CA ALA A 20 17.90 -5.14 -7.05
C ALA A 20 16.77 -6.16 -7.24
N GLY A 21 17.03 -7.27 -7.96
CA GLY A 21 16.12 -8.41 -8.04
C GLY A 21 15.97 -9.14 -6.70
N ALA A 22 17.07 -9.42 -6.00
CA ALA A 22 17.07 -10.09 -4.71
C ALA A 22 16.45 -9.24 -3.57
N PHE A 23 16.57 -7.92 -3.64
CA PHE A 23 15.94 -6.98 -2.71
C PHE A 23 14.49 -6.60 -3.10
N GLY A 24 13.93 -7.19 -4.17
CA GLY A 24 12.54 -6.97 -4.57
C GLY A 24 12.24 -5.54 -5.05
N ILE A 25 13.25 -4.77 -5.47
CA ILE A 25 13.07 -3.37 -5.88
C ILE A 25 12.21 -3.27 -7.16
N PHE A 26 12.30 -4.28 -8.04
CA PHE A 26 11.45 -4.44 -9.22
C PHE A 26 10.15 -5.23 -8.98
N ASP A 27 10.01 -5.88 -7.82
CA ASP A 27 8.83 -6.71 -7.47
C ASP A 27 7.62 -5.87 -7.00
N SER A 28 7.78 -4.55 -6.97
CA SER A 28 6.74 -3.62 -6.55
C SER A 28 5.57 -3.47 -7.54
N GLY A 29 5.64 -4.06 -8.75
CA GLY A 29 4.72 -3.73 -9.84
C GLY A 29 3.81 -4.85 -10.38
N MET A 30 4.16 -6.13 -10.24
CA MET A 30 3.59 -7.15 -11.15
C MET A 30 2.73 -8.25 -10.51
N SER A 31 2.57 -8.31 -9.18
CA SER A 31 1.73 -9.34 -8.54
C SER A 31 1.07 -8.91 -7.24
N GLN A 32 0.97 -7.61 -6.97
CA GLN A 32 0.19 -7.17 -5.83
C GLN A 32 -1.29 -7.37 -6.20
N PRO A 33 -2.07 -8.17 -5.46
CA PRO A 33 -3.52 -8.22 -5.66
C PRO A 33 -4.00 -6.78 -5.62
N GLU A 34 -4.76 -6.35 -6.62
CA GLU A 34 -5.42 -5.03 -6.61
C GLU A 34 -5.97 -4.83 -5.20
N ALA A 35 -5.54 -3.76 -4.53
CA ALA A 35 -6.07 -3.43 -3.22
C ALA A 35 -7.59 -3.34 -3.36
N ALA A 36 -8.29 -4.37 -2.88
CA ALA A 36 -9.72 -4.45 -3.02
C ALA A 36 -10.31 -3.25 -2.29
N LEU A 37 -10.85 -2.32 -3.06
CA LEU A 37 -11.56 -1.19 -2.49
C LEU A 37 -12.75 -1.74 -1.68
N PRO A 38 -13.08 -1.12 -0.54
CA PRO A 38 -14.23 -1.53 0.24
C PRO A 38 -15.50 -1.45 -0.62
N SER A 39 -16.42 -2.39 -0.40
CA SER A 39 -17.76 -2.34 -0.98
C SER A 39 -18.52 -1.10 -0.50
N GLN A 40 -19.56 -0.71 -1.23
CA GLN A 40 -20.39 0.46 -0.83
C GLN A 40 -21.00 0.31 0.56
N ASP A 41 -21.27 -0.94 0.98
CA ASP A 41 -21.85 -1.30 2.28
C ASP A 41 -20.78 -1.77 3.28
N ALA A 42 -19.52 -1.40 3.09
CA ALA A 42 -18.43 -1.82 3.98
C ALA A 42 -18.61 -1.25 5.39
N SER A 43 -18.44 -2.12 6.39
CA SER A 43 -18.52 -1.72 7.79
C SER A 43 -17.27 -0.98 8.26
N ALA A 44 -17.36 -0.31 9.41
CA ALA A 44 -16.19 0.27 10.07
C ALA A 44 -15.02 -0.73 10.23
N ALA A 45 -15.32 -1.99 10.55
CA ALA A 45 -14.33 -3.06 10.72
C ALA A 45 -13.65 -3.47 9.41
N ASP A 46 -14.37 -3.38 8.28
CA ASP A 46 -13.82 -3.66 6.96
C ASP A 46 -12.83 -2.55 6.53
N ILE A 47 -13.19 -1.28 6.80
CA ILE A 47 -12.32 -0.13 6.51
C ILE A 47 -11.04 -0.16 7.36
N ALA A 48 -11.14 -0.54 8.64
CA ALA A 48 -9.98 -0.66 9.54
C ALA A 48 -8.94 -1.71 9.08
N GLN A 49 -9.39 -2.74 8.35
CA GLN A 49 -8.52 -3.79 7.84
C GLN A 49 -7.89 -3.45 6.48
N MET A 50 -8.31 -2.36 5.84
CA MET A 50 -7.83 -1.94 4.52
C MET A 50 -6.32 -1.65 4.53
N ARG A 51 -5.64 -1.99 3.43
CA ARG A 51 -4.20 -1.76 3.26
C ARG A 51 -3.92 -1.03 1.94
N PHE A 52 -3.06 -0.03 2.01
CA PHE A 52 -2.65 0.76 0.86
C PHE A 52 -1.26 0.36 0.39
N SER A 53 -1.12 0.24 -0.92
CA SER A 53 0.15 -0.01 -1.58
C SER A 53 1.00 1.26 -1.64
N PRO A 54 2.32 1.19 -1.41
CA PRO A 54 3.21 2.34 -1.57
C PRO A 54 3.35 2.72 -3.05
N ALA A 55 3.29 4.03 -3.35
CA ALA A 55 3.45 4.56 -4.70
C ALA A 55 4.46 5.72 -4.74
N VAL A 56 5.20 5.85 -5.83
CA VAL A 56 6.10 7.00 -6.06
C VAL A 56 5.25 8.27 -6.20
N GLY A 57 5.38 9.19 -5.26
CA GLY A 57 4.54 10.40 -5.19
C GLY A 57 3.17 10.20 -4.52
N GLY A 58 2.97 9.09 -3.80
CA GLY A 58 1.75 8.82 -3.05
C GLY A 58 1.57 9.67 -1.79
N TYR A 59 0.40 9.53 -1.15
CA TYR A 59 0.09 10.21 0.10
C TYR A 59 1.02 9.76 1.24
N ARG A 60 1.18 10.64 2.24
CA ARG A 60 1.92 10.35 3.46
C ARG A 60 1.16 9.31 4.29
N ARG A 61 1.81 8.20 4.62
CA ARG A 61 1.21 7.12 5.41
C ARG A 61 0.63 7.59 6.74
N ASP A 62 1.35 8.43 7.49
CA ASP A 62 0.88 8.94 8.79
C ASP A 62 -0.35 9.84 8.70
N GLN A 63 -0.57 10.48 7.54
CA GLN A 63 -1.74 11.30 7.29
C GLN A 63 -2.93 10.44 6.86
N VAL A 64 -2.68 9.44 6.02
CA VAL A 64 -3.70 8.46 5.61
C VAL A 64 -4.17 7.66 6.81
N ASP A 65 -3.26 7.12 7.63
CA ASP A 65 -3.58 6.32 8.81
C ASP A 65 -4.50 7.13 9.77
N ARG A 66 -4.16 8.39 10.05
CA ARG A 66 -5.00 9.28 10.87
C ARG A 66 -6.36 9.60 10.24
N ALA A 67 -6.41 9.82 8.93
CA ALA A 67 -7.66 10.08 8.25
C ALA A 67 -8.58 8.84 8.32
N ILE A 68 -8.04 7.64 8.15
CA ILE A 68 -8.78 6.39 8.28
C ILE A 68 -9.29 6.20 9.71
N GLU A 69 -8.47 6.46 10.74
CA GLU A 69 -8.93 6.40 12.14
C GLU A 69 -10.14 7.32 12.41
N ILE A 70 -10.10 8.56 11.91
CA ILE A 70 -11.22 9.51 12.06
C ILE A 70 -12.47 9.01 11.34
N LEU A 71 -12.32 8.47 10.13
CA LEU A 71 -13.44 7.97 9.33
C LEU A 71 -14.06 6.71 9.94
N VAL A 72 -13.24 5.77 10.43
CA VAL A 72 -13.72 4.55 11.10
C VAL A 72 -14.56 4.92 12.32
N ALA A 73 -14.05 5.79 13.21
CA ALA A 73 -14.80 6.24 14.37
C ALA A 73 -16.15 6.86 13.99
N ARG A 74 -16.19 7.65 12.90
CA ARG A 74 -17.44 8.26 12.45
C ARG A 74 -18.43 7.25 11.86
N ILE A 75 -17.94 6.21 11.19
CA ILE A 75 -18.79 5.15 10.64
C ILE A 75 -19.37 4.32 11.80
N GLU A 76 -18.59 3.98 12.82
CA GLU A 76 -19.07 3.27 14.02
C GLU A 76 -20.23 4.04 14.69
N GLU A 77 -20.09 5.36 14.87
CA GLU A 77 -21.16 6.21 15.41
C GLU A 77 -22.44 6.18 14.55
N LEU A 78 -22.30 6.10 13.22
CA LEU A 78 -23.43 6.07 12.31
C LEU A 78 -24.11 4.68 12.30
N GLU A 79 -23.34 3.61 12.34
CA GLU A 79 -23.83 2.23 12.43
C GLU A 79 -24.59 2.00 13.75
N GLU A 80 -24.08 2.53 14.87
CA GLU A 80 -24.77 2.46 16.16
C GLU A 80 -26.10 3.23 16.12
N ALA A 81 -26.13 4.42 15.53
CA ALA A 81 -27.35 5.21 15.39
C ALA A 81 -28.40 4.55 14.47
N ASP A 82 -27.97 3.88 13.40
CA ASP A 82 -28.84 3.15 12.47
C ASP A 82 -29.42 1.87 13.12
N GLY A 83 -28.60 1.15 13.90
CA GLY A 83 -29.04 0.00 14.69
C GLY A 83 -30.14 0.36 15.69
N VAL A 84 -29.97 1.48 16.41
CA VAL A 84 -30.97 1.99 17.37
C VAL A 84 -32.26 2.45 16.68
N SER A 85 -32.18 2.91 15.43
CA SER A 85 -33.36 3.31 14.64
C SER A 85 -34.15 2.11 14.10
N SER A 86 -33.51 0.96 13.93
CA SER A 86 -34.13 -0.26 13.43
C SER A 86 -34.90 -1.06 14.50
N GLU A 87 -34.60 -0.82 15.79
CA GLU A 87 -35.24 -1.49 16.93
C GLU A 87 -36.52 -0.78 17.45
N GLN A 88 -36.93 0.33 16.82
CA GLN A 88 -38.03 1.21 17.28
C GLN A 88 -39.32 1.07 16.47
#